data_AF-A0AAV1Q0C6-F1
#
_entry.id   AF-A0AAV1Q0C6-F1
#
_cell.length_a   1.000
_cell.length_b   1.000
_cell.length_c   1.000
_cell.angle_alpha   90.00
_cell.angle_beta   90.00
_cell.angle_gamma   90.00
#
_symmetry.space_group_name_H-M   'P 1'
#
loop_
_entity.id
_entity.type
_entity.pdbx_description
1 polymer ?
#
loop_
_entity_poly.entity_id
_entity_poly.type
_entity_poly.pdbx_seq_one_letter_code
_entity_poly.pdbx_strand_id
1 'polypeptide(L)'
;MLSLKVIPPAVYLRVTENVHHIVTFIERIIKNGHAYATQEGDVYFDIQSIGDRYGKFVGAVDSHVEAGSSNKKDLRDFALWKQSKPQEPYWDSPWGRGRPGWHIECSTIASSVFGSQLDIHSGGIDLAFPHHENEVAQSEAYHQCEQWANYFLHSGHLHLKGNAEKMSKSLKNFIAIKDFLQFYSANEFRMFCLLTKYRSAIDYSDSSMLEARSSLGTIFTFFHDAQAYMKGQLQCSSVQEAFLWERLAETKASVVTALADDFDTPRAISAVMNLVYHGNCQLQPVSKSDGVARSPAVFGAMTGYIRDVLDMFGIDLQHTKDADVNSSSRSLEAVVEQLANFRSEVRAFALACQDDPTIRTPKKPGLYPERIPLLKACDSLRNDLAPLGILIKDRGATSTWEITQGHRGQKVQDKDPETSS
;
A
#
# COMPACT_ATOMS: atom_id res chain seq x y z
N MET A 1 -9.36 2.37 2.98
CA MET A 1 -9.15 2.59 1.53
C MET A 1 -8.17 3.72 1.27
N LEU A 2 -8.45 4.96 1.68
CA LEU A 2 -7.49 6.07 1.52
C LEU A 2 -6.13 5.81 2.20
N SER A 3 -6.13 5.22 3.40
CA SER A 3 -4.90 4.80 4.09
C SER A 3 -4.09 3.75 3.31
N LEU A 4 -4.74 3.00 2.41
CA LEU A 4 -4.11 2.06 1.49
C LEU A 4 -3.85 2.69 0.11
N LYS A 5 -3.99 4.01 -0.05
CA LYS A 5 -3.81 4.75 -1.31
C LYS A 5 -4.68 4.24 -2.46
N VAL A 6 -5.87 3.71 -2.14
CA VAL A 6 -6.88 3.39 -3.16
C VAL A 6 -7.62 4.67 -3.54
N ILE A 7 -7.60 5.00 -4.83
CA ILE A 7 -8.26 6.19 -5.38
C ILE A 7 -9.77 6.07 -5.15
N PRO A 8 -10.45 7.13 -4.67
CA PRO A 8 -11.91 7.15 -4.56
C PRO A 8 -12.58 6.91 -5.93
N PRO A 9 -13.65 6.11 -6.02
CA PRO A 9 -14.49 6.10 -7.21
C PRO A 9 -15.07 7.48 -7.51
N ALA A 10 -15.34 7.74 -8.79
CA ALA A 10 -15.96 8.99 -9.23
C ALA A 10 -17.39 9.18 -8.68
N VAL A 11 -18.10 8.07 -8.44
CA VAL A 11 -19.49 8.08 -7.95
C VAL A 11 -19.64 7.01 -6.86
N TYR A 12 -20.35 7.36 -5.79
CA TYR A 12 -20.81 6.43 -4.77
C TYR A 12 -22.33 6.39 -4.78
N LEU A 13 -22.92 5.21 -4.95
CA LEU A 13 -24.37 5.02 -4.95
C LEU A 13 -24.77 4.09 -3.82
N ARG A 14 -25.58 4.58 -2.89
CA ARG A 14 -26.12 3.77 -1.79
C ARG A 14 -27.43 3.14 -2.23
N VAL A 15 -27.57 1.84 -2.02
CA VAL A 15 -28.81 1.09 -2.30
C VAL A 15 -30.01 1.73 -1.61
N THR A 16 -29.85 2.14 -0.34
CA THR A 16 -30.91 2.76 0.47
C THR A 16 -31.48 4.04 -0.14
N GLU A 17 -30.70 4.76 -0.96
CA GLU A 17 -31.11 5.99 -1.64
C GLU A 17 -31.70 5.71 -3.03
N ASN A 18 -31.53 4.50 -3.57
CA ASN A 18 -31.87 4.11 -4.93
C ASN A 18 -32.95 3.02 -5.00
N VAL A 19 -33.63 2.71 -3.89
CA VAL A 19 -34.65 1.64 -3.85
C VAL A 19 -35.80 1.88 -4.83
N HIS A 20 -36.20 3.13 -5.05
CA HIS A 20 -37.23 3.47 -6.02
C HIS A 20 -36.81 3.10 -7.46
N HIS A 21 -35.56 3.33 -7.83
CA HIS A 21 -35.01 2.88 -9.12
C HIS A 21 -35.01 1.35 -9.21
N ILE A 22 -34.70 0.64 -8.12
CA ILE A 22 -34.74 -0.83 -8.07
C ILE A 22 -36.16 -1.34 -8.33
N VAL A 23 -37.17 -0.75 -7.69
CA VAL A 23 -38.57 -1.12 -7.92
C VAL A 23 -38.94 -0.95 -9.39
N THR A 24 -38.64 0.20 -9.99
CA THR A 24 -38.90 0.45 -11.43
C THR A 24 -38.14 -0.51 -12.34
N PHE A 25 -36.92 -0.88 -11.96
CA PHE A 25 -36.11 -1.86 -12.70
C PHE A 25 -36.78 -3.23 -12.70
N ILE A 26 -37.26 -3.69 -11.55
CA ILE A 26 -37.99 -4.95 -11.40
C ILE A 26 -39.31 -4.93 -12.18
N GLU A 27 -40.08 -3.85 -12.09
CA GLU A 27 -41.33 -3.69 -12.87
C GLU A 27 -41.06 -3.86 -14.38
N ARG A 28 -39.94 -3.33 -14.87
CA ARG A 28 -39.57 -3.48 -16.28
C ARG A 28 -39.16 -4.92 -16.62
N ILE A 29 -38.41 -5.61 -15.77
CA ILE A 29 -38.08 -7.04 -15.96
C ILE A 29 -39.37 -7.88 -16.02
N ILE A 30 -40.33 -7.64 -15.12
CA ILE A 30 -41.64 -8.31 -15.14
C ILE A 30 -42.36 -8.01 -16.45
N LYS A 31 -42.42 -6.73 -16.86
CA LYS A 31 -43.06 -6.32 -18.12
C LYS A 31 -42.42 -6.98 -19.35
N ASN A 32 -41.12 -7.20 -19.33
CA ASN A 32 -40.39 -7.88 -20.40
C ASN A 32 -40.57 -9.42 -20.35
N GLY A 33 -41.26 -9.97 -19.35
CA GLY A 33 -41.56 -11.40 -19.24
C GLY A 33 -40.49 -12.23 -18.52
N HIS A 34 -39.57 -11.60 -17.80
CA HIS A 34 -38.41 -12.27 -17.18
C HIS A 34 -38.51 -12.42 -15.65
N ALA A 35 -39.62 -12.01 -15.04
CA ALA A 35 -39.84 -12.11 -13.61
C ALA A 35 -41.32 -12.28 -13.27
N TYR A 36 -41.59 -12.77 -12.07
CA TYR A 36 -42.95 -12.96 -11.55
C TYR A 36 -43.03 -12.63 -10.06
N ALA A 37 -44.15 -12.03 -9.65
CA ALA A 37 -44.47 -11.81 -8.25
C ALA A 37 -45.26 -12.99 -7.68
N THR A 38 -45.02 -13.34 -6.41
CA THR A 38 -45.80 -14.33 -5.67
C THR A 38 -46.96 -13.68 -4.93
N GLN A 39 -47.91 -14.49 -4.45
CA GLN A 39 -49.04 -13.98 -3.66
C GLN A 39 -48.60 -13.38 -2.33
N GLU A 40 -47.46 -13.83 -1.80
CA GLU A 40 -46.87 -13.34 -0.55
C GLU A 40 -46.11 -12.01 -0.72
N GLY A 41 -45.85 -11.57 -1.96
CA GLY A 41 -45.19 -10.29 -2.24
C GLY A 41 -43.68 -10.39 -2.51
N ASP A 42 -43.13 -11.59 -2.59
CA ASP A 42 -41.79 -11.79 -3.17
C ASP A 42 -41.84 -11.61 -4.69
N VAL A 43 -40.72 -11.20 -5.29
CA VAL A 43 -40.54 -11.21 -6.76
C VAL A 43 -39.30 -12.01 -7.10
N TYR A 44 -39.45 -12.98 -7.99
CA TYR A 44 -38.37 -13.84 -8.46
C TYR A 44 -38.08 -13.60 -9.94
N PHE A 45 -36.81 -13.71 -10.30
CA PHE A 45 -36.38 -13.78 -11.69
C PHE A 45 -36.65 -15.19 -12.22
N ASP A 46 -37.24 -15.28 -13.41
CA ASP A 46 -37.54 -16.54 -14.08
C ASP A 46 -36.33 -16.95 -14.93
N ILE A 47 -35.51 -17.88 -14.44
CA ILE A 47 -34.30 -18.29 -15.18
C ILE A 47 -34.66 -18.97 -16.50
N GLN A 48 -35.80 -19.67 -16.59
CA GLN A 48 -36.19 -20.33 -17.82
C GLN A 48 -36.46 -19.31 -18.93
N SER A 49 -36.94 -18.11 -18.57
CA SER A 49 -37.20 -17.03 -19.53
C SER A 49 -35.96 -16.50 -20.26
N ILE A 50 -34.75 -16.68 -19.71
CA ILE A 50 -33.50 -16.22 -20.33
C ILE A 50 -32.74 -17.35 -21.05
N GLY A 51 -33.16 -18.60 -20.84
CA GLY A 51 -32.69 -19.78 -21.56
C GLY A 51 -31.18 -19.98 -21.47
N ASP A 52 -30.57 -20.37 -22.59
CA ASP A 52 -29.15 -20.70 -22.70
C ASP A 52 -28.21 -19.50 -22.51
N ARG A 53 -28.76 -18.28 -22.34
CA ARG A 53 -27.98 -17.09 -22.01
C ARG A 53 -27.56 -17.04 -20.53
N TYR A 54 -28.16 -17.87 -19.68
CA TYR A 54 -27.77 -18.01 -18.27
C TYR A 54 -26.72 -19.10 -18.09
N GLY A 55 -25.73 -18.85 -17.25
CA GLY A 55 -24.65 -19.78 -16.91
C GLY A 55 -23.29 -19.41 -17.49
N LYS A 56 -23.07 -18.14 -17.85
CA LYS A 56 -21.81 -17.63 -18.44
C LYS A 56 -20.60 -17.84 -17.52
N PHE A 57 -20.81 -17.92 -16.20
CA PHE A 57 -19.79 -18.06 -15.16
C PHE A 57 -19.89 -19.35 -14.33
N VAL A 58 -20.82 -20.26 -14.64
CA VAL A 58 -21.00 -21.51 -13.89
C VAL A 58 -19.74 -22.39 -13.91
N GLY A 59 -18.95 -22.33 -14.98
CA GLY A 59 -17.65 -23.04 -15.06
C GLY A 59 -16.50 -22.36 -14.31
N ALA A 60 -16.70 -21.16 -13.74
CA ALA A 60 -15.64 -20.39 -13.10
C ALA A 60 -15.49 -20.66 -11.59
N VAL A 61 -16.53 -21.19 -10.93
CA VAL A 61 -16.54 -21.49 -9.48
C VAL A 61 -17.47 -22.67 -9.18
N ASP A 62 -17.24 -23.38 -8.07
CA ASP A 62 -18.13 -24.46 -7.62
C ASP A 62 -19.53 -23.89 -7.29
N SER A 63 -20.52 -24.28 -8.08
CA SER A 63 -21.89 -23.76 -7.95
C SER A 63 -22.65 -24.52 -6.85
N HIS A 64 -23.08 -23.81 -5.81
CA HIS A 64 -24.08 -24.31 -4.87
C HIS A 64 -25.42 -23.59 -5.09
N VAL A 65 -26.46 -24.37 -5.36
CA VAL A 65 -27.84 -23.85 -5.44
C VAL A 65 -28.35 -23.68 -4.01
N GLU A 66 -28.72 -22.45 -3.63
CA GLU A 66 -29.35 -22.22 -2.32
C GLU A 66 -30.66 -23.03 -2.21
N ALA A 67 -30.90 -23.65 -1.06
CA ALA A 67 -32.15 -24.34 -0.77
C ALA A 67 -33.31 -23.33 -0.83
N GLY A 68 -34.16 -23.45 -1.85
CA GLY A 68 -35.25 -22.51 -2.14
C GLY A 68 -36.42 -22.59 -1.16
N SER A 69 -37.16 -21.48 -1.04
CA SER A 69 -38.52 -21.46 -0.52
C SER A 69 -39.46 -22.25 -1.45
N SER A 70 -40.56 -22.79 -0.91
CA SER A 70 -41.52 -23.64 -1.63
C SER A 70 -42.29 -22.96 -2.77
N ASN A 71 -42.12 -21.64 -2.96
CA ASN A 71 -42.99 -20.81 -3.79
C ASN A 71 -42.36 -20.41 -5.14
N LYS A 72 -41.15 -20.91 -5.46
CA LYS A 72 -40.50 -20.66 -6.75
C LYS A 72 -41.04 -21.62 -7.82
N LYS A 73 -41.15 -21.14 -9.06
CA LYS A 73 -41.45 -21.97 -10.24
C LYS A 73 -40.30 -22.92 -10.58
N ASP A 74 -39.06 -22.42 -10.52
CA ASP A 74 -37.83 -23.19 -10.66
C ASP A 74 -36.97 -23.01 -9.40
N LEU A 75 -36.33 -24.08 -8.92
CA LEU A 75 -35.48 -24.03 -7.73
C LEU A 75 -34.32 -23.03 -7.88
N ARG A 76 -33.86 -22.82 -9.12
CA ARG A 76 -32.75 -21.92 -9.45
C ARG A 76 -33.16 -20.44 -9.44
N ASP A 77 -34.46 -20.14 -9.56
CA ASP A 77 -34.95 -18.75 -9.58
C ASP A 77 -34.46 -17.97 -8.35
N PHE A 78 -34.01 -16.73 -8.56
CA PHE A 78 -33.44 -15.89 -7.51
C PHE A 78 -34.31 -14.66 -7.26
N ALA A 79 -34.29 -14.17 -6.01
CA ALA A 79 -35.13 -13.07 -5.60
C ALA A 79 -34.63 -11.74 -6.17
N LEU A 80 -35.55 -10.99 -6.77
CA LEU A 80 -35.39 -9.58 -7.13
C LEU A 80 -35.91 -8.68 -6.00
N TRP A 81 -37.01 -9.07 -5.37
CA TRP A 81 -37.61 -8.40 -4.22
C TRP A 81 -37.99 -9.45 -3.18
N LYS A 82 -37.69 -9.19 -1.91
CA LYS A 82 -38.11 -10.05 -0.81
C LYS A 82 -39.10 -9.31 0.08
N GLN A 83 -40.22 -9.96 0.39
CA GLN A 83 -41.15 -9.47 1.39
C GLN A 83 -40.41 -9.29 2.73
N SER A 84 -40.66 -8.17 3.40
CA SER A 84 -40.01 -7.88 4.68
C SER A 84 -40.60 -8.72 5.79
N LYS A 85 -39.75 -9.31 6.64
CA LYS A 85 -40.20 -9.93 7.88
C LYS A 85 -40.51 -8.85 8.93
N PRO A 86 -41.29 -9.17 9.99
CA PRO A 86 -41.51 -8.25 11.10
C PRO A 86 -40.18 -7.73 11.66
N GLN A 87 -40.09 -6.43 11.91
CA GLN A 87 -38.91 -5.73 12.45
C GLN A 87 -37.70 -5.61 11.49
N GLU A 88 -37.76 -6.12 10.26
CA GLU A 88 -36.77 -5.81 9.24
C GLU A 88 -37.00 -4.40 8.64
N PRO A 89 -35.94 -3.69 8.20
CA PRO A 89 -36.09 -2.50 7.37
C PRO A 89 -36.83 -2.82 6.08
N TYR A 90 -37.70 -1.91 5.65
CA TYR A 90 -38.55 -2.10 4.48
C TYR A 90 -38.75 -0.81 3.70
N TRP A 91 -39.18 -0.98 2.46
CA TRP A 91 -39.67 0.04 1.57
C TRP A 91 -41.01 -0.39 0.98
N ASP A 92 -41.84 0.57 0.62
CA ASP A 92 -43.10 0.30 -0.07
C ASP A 92 -42.83 0.00 -1.55
N SER A 93 -43.59 -0.94 -2.10
CA SER A 93 -43.52 -1.35 -3.51
C SER A 93 -44.89 -1.83 -4.01
N PRO A 94 -45.08 -1.99 -5.33
CA PRO A 94 -46.29 -2.58 -5.89
C PRO A 94 -46.62 -3.98 -5.36
N TRP A 95 -45.62 -4.71 -4.84
CA TRP A 95 -45.77 -6.06 -4.29
C TRP A 95 -45.89 -6.05 -2.75
N GLY A 96 -46.10 -4.89 -2.15
CA GLY A 96 -46.16 -4.70 -0.71
C GLY A 96 -44.81 -4.31 -0.08
N ARG A 97 -44.76 -4.36 1.26
CA ARG A 97 -43.56 -3.96 2.02
C ARG A 97 -42.46 -5.00 1.89
N GLY A 98 -41.29 -4.58 1.46
CA GLY A 98 -40.16 -5.47 1.25
C GLY A 98 -38.83 -4.77 1.12
N ARG A 99 -37.86 -5.48 0.58
CA ARG A 99 -36.50 -5.01 0.35
C ARG A 99 -35.91 -5.63 -0.91
N PRO A 100 -34.92 -4.97 -1.53
CA PRO A 100 -34.19 -5.54 -2.66
C PRO A 100 -33.58 -6.92 -2.35
N GLY A 101 -33.54 -7.77 -3.38
CA GLY A 101 -32.64 -8.92 -3.41
C GLY A 101 -31.20 -8.50 -3.65
N TRP A 102 -30.23 -9.27 -3.17
CA TRP A 102 -28.81 -8.87 -3.21
C TRP A 102 -28.31 -8.54 -4.63
N HIS A 103 -28.71 -9.31 -5.64
CA HIS A 103 -28.21 -9.14 -7.02
C HIS A 103 -28.80 -7.92 -7.75
N ILE A 104 -30.08 -7.59 -7.50
CA ILE A 104 -30.78 -6.53 -8.25
C ILE A 104 -30.23 -5.13 -7.96
N GLU A 105 -29.59 -4.99 -6.79
CA GLU A 105 -28.96 -3.76 -6.34
C GLU A 105 -27.89 -3.30 -7.34
N CYS A 106 -26.93 -4.18 -7.65
CA CYS A 106 -25.81 -3.87 -8.54
C CYS A 106 -26.28 -3.68 -9.99
N SER A 107 -27.17 -4.53 -10.51
CA SER A 107 -27.74 -4.40 -11.86
C SER A 107 -28.41 -3.05 -12.09
N THR A 108 -29.23 -2.63 -11.12
CA THR A 108 -29.96 -1.36 -11.21
C THR A 108 -29.00 -0.18 -11.18
N ILE A 109 -28.07 -0.19 -10.22
CA ILE A 109 -27.11 0.90 -10.00
C ILE A 109 -26.13 1.02 -11.18
N ALA A 110 -25.60 -0.10 -11.67
CA ALA A 110 -24.71 -0.10 -12.81
C ALA A 110 -25.45 0.36 -14.09
N SER A 111 -26.69 -0.13 -14.30
CA SER A 111 -27.51 0.30 -15.43
C SER A 111 -27.95 1.76 -15.37
N SER A 112 -28.13 2.34 -14.18
CA SER A 112 -28.50 3.76 -14.07
C SER A 112 -27.36 4.70 -14.42
N VAL A 113 -26.10 4.26 -14.25
CA VAL A 113 -24.90 5.02 -14.59
C VAL A 113 -24.45 4.78 -16.02
N PHE A 114 -24.40 3.52 -16.44
CA PHE A 114 -23.78 3.11 -17.71
C PHE A 114 -24.80 2.69 -18.79
N GLY A 115 -26.08 2.54 -18.44
CA GLY A 115 -27.11 2.12 -19.38
C GLY A 115 -26.97 0.66 -19.78
N SER A 116 -27.21 0.38 -21.07
CA SER A 116 -27.25 -0.97 -21.64
C SER A 116 -25.89 -1.51 -22.10
N GLN A 117 -24.81 -0.75 -21.93
CA GLN A 117 -23.47 -1.10 -22.36
C GLN A 117 -22.44 -0.75 -21.29
N LEU A 118 -21.78 -1.77 -20.75
CA LEU A 118 -20.73 -1.64 -19.74
C LEU A 118 -19.42 -2.25 -20.26
N ASP A 119 -18.34 -1.47 -20.28
CA ASP A 119 -17.06 -1.99 -20.78
C ASP A 119 -16.44 -3.01 -19.82
N ILE A 120 -16.28 -2.63 -18.55
CA ILE A 120 -15.60 -3.43 -17.54
C ILE A 120 -16.47 -3.49 -16.27
N HIS A 121 -16.72 -4.72 -15.80
CA HIS A 121 -17.31 -4.99 -14.50
C HIS A 121 -16.32 -5.81 -13.65
N SER A 122 -16.26 -5.59 -12.34
CA SER A 122 -15.22 -6.21 -11.51
C SER A 122 -15.70 -6.59 -10.11
N GLY A 123 -15.09 -7.63 -9.53
CA GLY A 123 -15.38 -8.08 -8.18
C GLY A 123 -14.43 -9.16 -7.70
N GLY A 124 -14.66 -9.69 -6.50
CA GLY A 124 -13.99 -10.93 -6.07
C GLY A 124 -14.44 -12.12 -6.90
N ILE A 125 -13.61 -13.15 -7.05
CA ILE A 125 -13.97 -14.36 -7.81
C ILE A 125 -15.20 -15.08 -7.24
N ASP A 126 -15.47 -14.94 -5.93
CA ASP A 126 -16.70 -15.42 -5.31
C ASP A 126 -17.98 -14.68 -5.76
N LEU A 127 -17.85 -13.52 -6.39
CA LEU A 127 -18.97 -12.82 -7.01
C LEU A 127 -19.23 -13.29 -8.44
N ALA A 128 -18.36 -14.07 -9.08
CA ALA A 128 -18.60 -14.58 -10.44
C ALA A 128 -19.93 -15.33 -10.53
N PHE A 129 -20.18 -16.23 -9.57
CA PHE A 129 -21.44 -16.92 -9.43
C PHE A 129 -21.85 -17.02 -7.95
N PRO A 130 -23.13 -16.81 -7.61
CA PRO A 130 -24.22 -16.46 -8.53
C PRO A 130 -24.33 -14.95 -8.81
N HIS A 131 -23.49 -14.09 -8.20
CA HIS A 131 -23.75 -12.65 -8.18
C HIS A 131 -23.70 -11.98 -9.56
N HIS A 132 -22.54 -11.97 -10.24
CA HIS A 132 -22.40 -11.37 -11.57
C HIS A 132 -23.20 -12.12 -12.64
N GLU A 133 -23.37 -13.45 -12.50
CA GLU A 133 -24.29 -14.22 -13.35
C GLU A 133 -25.71 -13.65 -13.30
N ASN A 134 -26.23 -13.43 -12.09
CA ASN A 134 -27.55 -12.86 -11.88
C ASN A 134 -27.61 -11.41 -12.35
N GLU A 135 -26.53 -10.64 -12.19
CA GLU A 135 -26.49 -9.26 -12.68
C GLU A 135 -26.60 -9.17 -14.20
N VAL A 136 -25.86 -10.02 -14.91
CA VAL A 136 -25.93 -10.12 -16.36
C VAL A 136 -27.34 -10.50 -16.80
N ALA A 137 -27.92 -11.54 -16.19
CA ALA A 137 -29.27 -11.98 -16.51
C ALA A 137 -30.33 -10.89 -16.30
N GLN A 138 -30.26 -10.19 -15.16
CA GLN A 138 -31.17 -9.08 -14.82
C GLN A 138 -31.02 -7.90 -15.79
N SER A 139 -29.78 -7.53 -16.11
CA SER A 139 -29.50 -6.36 -16.96
C SER A 139 -29.85 -6.64 -18.42
N GLU A 140 -29.54 -7.82 -18.94
CA GLU A 140 -29.94 -8.25 -20.29
C GLU A 140 -31.45 -8.37 -20.43
N ALA A 141 -32.13 -8.89 -19.40
CA ALA A 141 -33.59 -8.94 -19.34
C ALA A 141 -34.22 -7.53 -19.29
N TYR A 142 -33.64 -6.60 -18.53
CA TYR A 142 -34.13 -5.23 -18.41
C TYR A 142 -33.96 -4.43 -19.72
N HIS A 143 -32.74 -4.44 -20.27
CA HIS A 143 -32.37 -3.69 -21.48
C HIS A 143 -32.81 -4.37 -22.78
N GLN A 144 -33.25 -5.63 -22.72
CA GLN A 144 -33.59 -6.45 -23.88
C GLN A 144 -32.41 -6.56 -24.87
N CYS A 145 -31.21 -6.84 -24.33
CA CYS A 145 -29.99 -7.08 -25.09
C CYS A 145 -29.41 -8.47 -24.78
N GLU A 146 -28.41 -8.90 -25.56
CA GLU A 146 -27.73 -10.20 -25.38
C GLU A 146 -26.33 -10.08 -24.76
N GLN A 147 -25.82 -8.86 -24.67
CA GLN A 147 -24.52 -8.55 -24.11
C GLN A 147 -24.60 -7.22 -23.38
N TRP A 148 -24.73 -7.27 -22.06
CA TRP A 148 -24.74 -6.07 -21.22
C TRP A 148 -23.33 -5.55 -20.94
N ALA A 149 -22.36 -6.45 -20.73
CA ALA A 149 -20.99 -6.08 -20.40
C ALA A 149 -19.94 -6.83 -21.25
N ASN A 150 -18.80 -6.18 -21.52
CA ASN A 150 -17.75 -6.71 -22.40
C ASN A 150 -16.71 -7.54 -21.63
N TYR A 151 -16.21 -7.05 -20.51
CA TYR A 151 -15.16 -7.70 -19.72
C TYR A 151 -15.53 -7.80 -18.25
N PHE A 152 -15.33 -8.99 -17.67
CA PHE A 152 -15.44 -9.22 -16.23
C PHE A 152 -14.05 -9.52 -15.65
N LEU A 153 -13.63 -8.71 -14.68
CA LEU A 153 -12.36 -8.87 -13.99
C LEU A 153 -12.60 -9.36 -12.56
N HIS A 154 -12.17 -10.58 -12.28
CA HIS A 154 -12.35 -11.22 -10.98
C HIS A 154 -11.02 -11.36 -10.23
N SER A 155 -10.91 -10.74 -9.06
CA SER A 155 -9.73 -10.88 -8.20
C SER A 155 -9.76 -12.19 -7.42
N GLY A 156 -8.61 -12.85 -7.32
CA GLY A 156 -8.44 -14.08 -6.53
C GLY A 156 -8.66 -13.87 -5.04
N HIS A 157 -8.83 -14.98 -4.32
CA HIS A 157 -9.04 -14.97 -2.87
C HIS A 157 -7.74 -14.67 -2.10
N LEU A 158 -7.90 -14.10 -0.91
CA LEU A 158 -6.84 -14.03 0.10
C LEU A 158 -7.06 -15.15 1.13
N HIS A 159 -6.05 -15.99 1.34
CA HIS A 159 -6.04 -17.06 2.34
C HIS A 159 -5.05 -16.75 3.45
N LEU A 160 -5.24 -17.36 4.62
CA LEU A 160 -4.18 -17.42 5.63
C LEU A 160 -3.35 -18.69 5.39
N LYS A 161 -2.02 -18.57 5.34
CA LYS A 161 -1.13 -19.72 5.11
C LYS A 161 -1.42 -20.85 6.12
N GLY A 162 -1.60 -22.07 5.60
CA GLY A 162 -1.96 -23.25 6.40
C GLY A 162 -3.46 -23.41 6.66
N ASN A 163 -4.29 -22.52 6.12
CA ASN A 163 -5.74 -22.66 6.07
C ASN A 163 -6.19 -22.69 4.61
N ALA A 164 -6.85 -23.77 4.20
CA ALA A 164 -7.43 -23.87 2.86
C ALA A 164 -8.64 -22.93 2.69
N GLU A 165 -9.22 -22.45 3.81
CA GLU A 165 -10.36 -21.56 3.81
C GLU A 165 -9.97 -20.10 3.58
N LYS A 166 -10.76 -19.41 2.75
CA LYS A 166 -10.59 -17.96 2.49
C LYS A 166 -10.74 -17.13 3.76
N MET A 167 -10.09 -15.97 3.79
CA MET A 167 -10.29 -14.98 4.84
C MET A 167 -11.71 -14.40 4.77
N SER A 168 -12.52 -14.57 5.82
CA SER A 168 -13.88 -14.03 5.88
C SER A 168 -14.34 -13.68 7.29
N LYS A 169 -15.29 -12.74 7.40
CA LYS A 169 -15.89 -12.37 8.69
C LYS A 169 -16.65 -13.53 9.34
N SER A 170 -17.31 -14.36 8.53
CA SER A 170 -18.07 -15.52 9.00
C SER A 170 -17.18 -16.58 9.62
N LEU A 171 -15.99 -16.83 9.05
CA LEU A 171 -15.02 -17.79 9.58
C LEU A 171 -14.14 -17.20 10.69
N LYS A 172 -14.31 -15.90 11.03
CA LYS A 172 -13.52 -15.16 12.02
C LYS A 172 -12.01 -15.23 11.81
N ASN A 173 -11.55 -15.61 10.61
CA ASN A 173 -10.15 -15.80 10.25
C ASN A 173 -9.60 -14.60 9.46
N PHE A 174 -9.97 -13.38 9.86
CA PHE A 174 -9.60 -12.15 9.16
C PHE A 174 -8.84 -11.16 10.01
N ILE A 175 -8.00 -10.37 9.36
CA ILE A 175 -7.28 -9.25 9.96
C ILE A 175 -7.92 -7.98 9.41
N ALA A 176 -8.43 -7.11 10.29
CA ALA A 176 -8.94 -5.83 9.85
C ALA A 176 -7.79 -4.93 9.39
N ILE A 177 -8.00 -4.13 8.35
CA ILE A 177 -6.98 -3.20 7.84
C ILE A 177 -6.43 -2.27 8.94
N LYS A 178 -7.27 -1.84 9.87
CA LYS A 178 -6.85 -1.03 11.03
C LYS A 178 -5.84 -1.72 11.95
N ASP A 179 -5.92 -3.05 12.06
CA ASP A 179 -5.07 -3.85 12.93
C ASP A 179 -3.81 -4.26 12.17
N PHE A 180 -3.97 -4.62 10.89
CA PHE A 180 -2.87 -4.85 9.96
C PHE A 180 -1.91 -3.65 9.89
N LEU A 181 -2.45 -2.43 9.76
CA LEU A 181 -1.66 -1.21 9.63
C LEU A 181 -0.91 -0.80 10.90
N GLN A 182 -1.09 -1.50 12.02
CA GLN A 182 -0.27 -1.31 13.23
C GLN A 182 1.09 -2.01 13.12
N PHE A 183 1.21 -3.04 12.27
CA PHE A 183 2.41 -3.87 12.15
C PHE A 183 3.13 -3.69 10.80
N TYR A 184 2.37 -3.38 9.75
CA TYR A 184 2.86 -3.20 8.39
C TYR A 184 2.33 -1.91 7.80
N SER A 185 3.16 -1.21 7.05
CA SER A 185 2.78 0.00 6.31
C SER A 185 1.89 -0.31 5.11
N ALA A 186 1.21 0.72 4.61
CA ALA A 186 0.43 0.63 3.39
C ALA A 186 1.31 0.25 2.17
N ASN A 187 2.55 0.75 2.11
CA ASN A 187 3.49 0.40 1.04
C ASN A 187 3.82 -1.09 1.05
N GLU A 188 4.08 -1.66 2.24
CA GLU A 188 4.37 -3.10 2.38
C GLU A 188 3.17 -3.95 1.94
N PHE A 189 1.96 -3.56 2.33
CA PHE A 189 0.74 -4.25 1.87
C PHE A 189 0.59 -4.20 0.35
N ARG A 190 0.80 -3.01 -0.24
CA ARG A 190 0.68 -2.85 -1.70
C ARG A 190 1.75 -3.64 -2.43
N MET A 191 2.99 -3.61 -1.98
CA MET A 191 4.05 -4.44 -2.55
C MET A 191 3.69 -5.93 -2.45
N PHE A 192 3.20 -6.39 -1.30
CA PHE A 192 2.73 -7.76 -1.14
C PHE A 192 1.66 -8.14 -2.18
N CYS A 193 0.67 -7.28 -2.43
CA CYS A 193 -0.32 -7.51 -3.47
C CYS A 193 0.29 -7.53 -4.88
N LEU A 194 1.24 -6.63 -5.19
CA LEU A 194 1.84 -6.51 -6.52
C LEU A 194 2.73 -7.70 -6.91
N LEU A 195 3.26 -8.42 -5.92
CA LEU A 195 4.08 -9.62 -6.13
C LEU A 195 3.28 -10.84 -6.61
N THR A 196 1.94 -10.76 -6.62
CA THR A 196 1.07 -11.81 -7.16
C THR A 196 0.10 -11.22 -8.22
N LYS A 197 -0.25 -11.99 -9.25
CA LYS A 197 -1.26 -11.55 -10.24
C LYS A 197 -2.61 -11.37 -9.55
N TYR A 198 -3.38 -10.34 -9.92
CA TYR A 198 -4.66 -10.03 -9.26
C TYR A 198 -5.68 -11.19 -9.31
N ARG A 199 -5.64 -12.04 -10.35
CA ARG A 199 -6.53 -13.20 -10.51
C ARG A 199 -6.13 -14.41 -9.68
N SER A 200 -4.88 -14.46 -9.22
CA SER A 200 -4.37 -15.57 -8.45
C SER A 200 -4.80 -15.46 -7.00
N ALA A 201 -5.02 -16.61 -6.36
CA ALA A 201 -5.12 -16.66 -4.92
C ALA A 201 -3.80 -16.19 -4.29
N ILE A 202 -3.89 -15.45 -3.19
CA ILE A 202 -2.74 -14.96 -2.44
C ILE A 202 -2.78 -15.59 -1.05
N ASP A 203 -1.65 -16.19 -0.64
CA ASP A 203 -1.49 -16.68 0.73
C ASP A 203 -0.82 -15.62 1.59
N TYR A 204 -1.57 -15.10 2.55
CA TYR A 204 -1.03 -14.21 3.57
C TYR A 204 -0.23 -14.99 4.61
N SER A 205 1.00 -14.54 4.84
CA SER A 205 1.90 -15.04 5.89
C SER A 205 2.92 -13.98 6.30
N ASP A 206 3.54 -14.15 7.47
CA ASP A 206 4.67 -13.28 7.84
C ASP A 206 5.82 -13.40 6.83
N SER A 207 6.06 -14.59 6.27
CA SER A 207 7.08 -14.78 5.23
C SER A 207 6.82 -13.95 3.97
N SER A 208 5.58 -13.92 3.48
CA SER A 208 5.22 -13.16 2.27
C SER A 208 5.25 -11.64 2.52
N MET A 209 4.92 -11.21 3.74
CA MET A 209 5.08 -9.81 4.14
C MET A 209 6.55 -9.40 4.27
N LEU A 210 7.41 -10.28 4.80
CA LEU A 210 8.85 -10.03 4.87
C LEU A 210 9.49 -9.94 3.48
N GLU A 211 9.03 -10.71 2.51
CA GLU A 211 9.46 -10.61 1.12
C GLU A 211 9.10 -9.25 0.51
N ALA A 212 7.86 -8.79 0.72
CA ALA A 212 7.42 -7.47 0.28
C ALA A 212 8.24 -6.33 0.93
N ARG A 213 8.49 -6.44 2.24
CA ARG A 213 9.36 -5.51 2.99
C ARG A 213 10.79 -5.50 2.44
N SER A 214 11.36 -6.68 2.17
CA SER A 214 12.73 -6.82 1.64
C SER A 214 12.86 -6.18 0.24
N SER A 215 11.86 -6.39 -0.61
CA SER A 215 11.80 -5.80 -1.95
C SER A 215 11.76 -4.28 -1.89
N LEU A 216 10.89 -3.71 -1.03
CA LEU A 216 10.86 -2.27 -0.78
C LEU A 216 12.18 -1.75 -0.19
N GLY A 217 12.76 -2.45 0.78
CA GLY A 217 14.03 -2.08 1.40
C GLY A 217 15.16 -1.99 0.36
N THR A 218 15.21 -2.91 -0.59
CA THR A 218 16.19 -2.89 -1.69
C THR A 218 16.03 -1.66 -2.58
N ILE A 219 14.78 -1.30 -2.91
CA ILE A 219 14.47 -0.08 -3.68
C ILE A 219 14.87 1.17 -2.89
N PHE A 220 14.55 1.23 -1.59
CA PHE A 220 14.91 2.36 -0.73
C PHE A 220 16.41 2.56 -0.62
N THR A 221 17.17 1.49 -0.41
CA THR A 221 18.65 1.54 -0.37
C THR A 221 19.21 2.06 -1.70
N PHE A 222 18.71 1.56 -2.84
CA PHE A 222 19.13 2.08 -4.14
C PHE A 222 18.80 3.57 -4.30
N PHE A 223 17.60 4.02 -3.89
CA PHE A 223 17.23 5.44 -3.95
C PHE A 223 18.16 6.30 -3.09
N HIS A 224 18.51 5.83 -1.89
CA HIS A 224 19.44 6.50 -1.00
C HIS A 224 20.83 6.62 -1.65
N ASP A 225 21.37 5.53 -2.16
CA ASP A 225 22.73 5.50 -2.75
C ASP A 225 22.80 6.27 -4.06
N ALA A 226 21.76 6.17 -4.90
CA ALA A 226 21.63 6.97 -6.11
C ALA A 226 21.55 8.47 -5.77
N GLN A 227 20.83 8.87 -4.72
CA GLN A 227 20.79 10.26 -4.27
C GLN A 227 22.14 10.74 -3.72
N ALA A 228 22.82 9.93 -2.90
CA ALA A 228 24.15 10.23 -2.38
C ALA A 228 25.15 10.38 -3.54
N TYR A 229 25.08 9.47 -4.52
CA TYR A 229 25.84 9.55 -5.76
C TYR A 229 25.47 10.79 -6.56
N MET A 230 24.21 11.18 -6.71
CA MET A 230 23.87 12.42 -7.45
C MET A 230 24.39 13.68 -6.75
N LYS A 231 24.41 13.71 -5.40
CA LYS A 231 24.75 14.88 -4.58
C LYS A 231 26.23 15.15 -4.36
N GLY A 232 27.12 14.18 -4.56
CA GLY A 232 28.55 14.39 -4.25
C GLY A 232 29.09 13.43 -3.21
N GLN A 233 28.17 12.76 -2.50
CA GLN A 233 28.40 12.19 -1.19
C GLN A 233 28.87 10.74 -1.26
N LEU A 234 28.55 10.04 -2.35
CA LEU A 234 29.03 8.69 -2.63
C LEU A 234 30.13 8.73 -3.70
N GLN A 235 31.31 8.22 -3.34
CA GLN A 235 32.42 7.96 -4.26
C GLN A 235 32.37 6.49 -4.66
N CYS A 236 32.23 6.21 -5.95
CA CYS A 236 32.20 4.85 -6.50
C CYS A 236 33.15 4.74 -7.70
N SER A 237 33.35 3.51 -8.17
CA SER A 237 34.06 3.23 -9.43
C SER A 237 33.42 3.96 -10.62
N SER A 238 34.13 4.03 -11.74
CA SER A 238 33.57 4.57 -12.99
C SER A 238 32.25 3.89 -13.36
N VAL A 239 31.19 4.68 -13.46
CA VAL A 239 29.85 4.22 -13.81
C VAL A 239 29.76 4.00 -15.31
N GLN A 240 29.25 2.84 -15.72
CA GLN A 240 28.97 2.53 -17.12
C GLN A 240 27.61 3.13 -17.54
N GLU A 241 27.58 4.43 -17.81
CA GLU A 241 26.32 5.14 -18.09
C GLU A 241 25.56 4.59 -19.30
N ALA A 242 26.26 4.30 -20.41
CA ALA A 242 25.63 3.78 -21.62
C ALA A 242 24.88 2.47 -21.36
N PHE A 243 25.47 1.59 -20.54
CA PHE A 243 24.84 0.34 -20.10
C PHE A 243 23.59 0.61 -19.25
N LEU A 244 23.64 1.56 -18.31
CA LEU A 244 22.48 1.89 -17.47
C LEU A 244 21.34 2.54 -18.27
N TRP A 245 21.66 3.36 -19.28
CA TRP A 245 20.65 3.92 -20.19
C TRP A 245 19.96 2.84 -21.03
N GLU A 246 20.73 1.87 -21.53
CA GLU A 246 20.19 0.70 -22.23
C GLU A 246 19.25 -0.10 -21.33
N ARG A 247 19.70 -0.46 -20.11
CA ARG A 247 18.88 -1.19 -19.14
C ARG A 247 17.61 -0.41 -18.78
N LEU A 248 17.68 0.92 -18.60
CA LEU A 248 16.50 1.74 -18.34
C LEU A 248 15.49 1.69 -19.50
N ALA A 249 15.95 1.74 -20.76
CA ALA A 249 15.08 1.65 -21.93
C ALA A 249 14.39 0.27 -22.01
N GLU A 250 15.12 -0.81 -21.74
CA GLU A 250 14.57 -2.16 -21.68
C GLU A 250 13.55 -2.34 -20.55
N THR A 251 13.84 -1.79 -19.37
CA THR A 251 12.89 -1.82 -18.24
C THR A 251 11.60 -1.09 -18.59
N LYS A 252 11.68 0.06 -19.27
CA LYS A 252 10.49 0.79 -19.74
C LYS A 252 9.62 -0.07 -20.65
N ALA A 253 10.22 -0.69 -21.67
CA ALA A 253 9.50 -1.57 -22.59
C ALA A 253 8.91 -2.79 -21.86
N SER A 254 9.67 -3.38 -20.94
CA SER A 254 9.27 -4.57 -20.18
C SER A 254 8.09 -4.29 -19.24
N VAL A 255 8.09 -3.15 -18.54
CA VAL A 255 6.98 -2.75 -17.67
C VAL A 255 5.70 -2.54 -18.47
N VAL A 256 5.77 -1.83 -19.60
CA VAL A 256 4.60 -1.62 -20.48
C VAL A 256 4.05 -2.95 -21.00
N THR A 257 4.94 -3.82 -21.48
CA THR A 257 4.56 -5.14 -22.01
C THR A 257 3.92 -6.02 -20.94
N ALA A 258 4.48 -6.03 -19.73
CA ALA A 258 3.94 -6.78 -18.60
C ALA A 258 2.54 -6.30 -18.19
N LEU A 259 2.34 -4.98 -18.12
CA LEU A 259 1.05 -4.42 -17.72
C LEU A 259 -0.03 -4.53 -18.80
N ALA A 260 0.35 -4.53 -20.08
CA ALA A 260 -0.56 -4.79 -21.18
C ALA A 260 -1.05 -6.26 -21.20
N ASP A 261 -0.31 -7.18 -20.58
CA ASP A 261 -0.65 -8.59 -20.49
C ASP A 261 -1.38 -8.91 -19.17
N ASP A 262 -2.68 -8.59 -19.14
CA ASP A 262 -3.60 -8.83 -18.01
C ASP A 262 -3.05 -8.29 -16.67
N PHE A 263 -2.51 -7.06 -16.71
CA PHE A 263 -1.98 -6.35 -15.55
C PHE A 263 -0.95 -7.17 -14.76
N ASP A 264 0.05 -7.75 -15.43
CA ASP A 264 1.08 -8.56 -14.78
C ASP A 264 2.05 -7.72 -13.94
N THR A 265 1.58 -7.34 -12.75
CA THR A 265 2.37 -6.57 -11.77
C THR A 265 3.60 -7.32 -11.28
N PRO A 266 3.61 -8.66 -11.09
CA PRO A 266 4.83 -9.37 -10.71
C PRO A 266 5.97 -9.20 -11.73
N ARG A 267 5.67 -9.35 -13.03
CA ARG A 267 6.67 -9.12 -14.10
C ARG A 267 7.11 -7.66 -14.16
N ALA A 268 6.20 -6.70 -13.98
CA ALA A 268 6.55 -5.28 -13.94
C ALA A 268 7.50 -4.96 -12.77
N ILE A 269 7.21 -5.45 -11.56
CA ILE A 269 8.07 -5.28 -10.38
C ILE A 269 9.42 -5.98 -10.58
N SER A 270 9.43 -7.18 -11.17
CA SER A 270 10.68 -7.89 -11.49
C SER A 270 11.59 -7.08 -12.42
N ALA A 271 11.02 -6.44 -13.45
CA ALA A 271 11.78 -5.57 -14.36
C ALA A 271 12.37 -4.36 -13.63
N VAL A 272 11.61 -3.74 -12.71
CA VAL A 272 12.09 -2.64 -11.85
C VAL A 272 13.21 -3.11 -10.93
N MET A 273 13.06 -4.27 -10.28
CA MET A 273 14.08 -4.84 -9.39
C MET A 273 15.38 -5.17 -10.15
N ASN A 274 15.28 -5.63 -11.40
CA ASN A 274 16.43 -5.86 -12.26
C ASN A 274 17.19 -4.56 -12.58
N LEU A 275 16.46 -3.46 -12.86
CA LEU A 275 17.08 -2.14 -13.04
C LEU A 275 17.78 -1.65 -11.77
N VAL A 276 17.13 -1.83 -10.61
CA VAL A 276 17.70 -1.52 -9.29
C VAL A 276 18.98 -2.31 -9.03
N TYR A 277 18.98 -3.61 -9.34
CA TYR A 277 20.16 -4.47 -9.24
C TYR A 277 21.32 -3.93 -10.08
N HIS A 278 21.09 -3.64 -11.35
CA HIS A 278 22.13 -3.09 -12.23
C HIS A 278 22.64 -1.72 -11.75
N GLY A 279 21.75 -0.86 -11.23
CA GLY A 279 22.13 0.40 -10.60
C GLY A 279 23.04 0.21 -9.39
N ASN A 280 22.66 -0.67 -8.46
CA ASN A 280 23.45 -0.99 -7.26
C ASN A 280 24.84 -1.53 -7.61
N CYS A 281 24.96 -2.37 -8.65
CA CYS A 281 26.27 -2.86 -9.13
C CYS A 281 27.22 -1.72 -9.58
N GLN A 282 26.68 -0.59 -10.04
CA GLN A 282 27.49 0.57 -10.45
C GLN A 282 27.79 1.54 -9.29
N LEU A 283 27.11 1.40 -8.14
CA LEU A 283 27.23 2.29 -6.98
C LEU A 283 28.13 1.71 -5.87
N GLN A 284 29.06 0.80 -6.22
CA GLN A 284 29.96 0.19 -5.25
C GLN A 284 30.98 1.22 -4.71
N PRO A 285 31.02 1.48 -3.39
CA PRO A 285 31.88 2.51 -2.82
C PRO A 285 33.38 2.23 -3.02
N VAL A 286 34.17 3.28 -3.26
CA VAL A 286 35.64 3.19 -3.37
C VAL A 286 36.34 4.26 -2.53
N SER A 287 37.54 3.96 -2.04
CA SER A 287 38.31 4.88 -1.18
C SER A 287 38.97 6.04 -1.94
N LYS A 288 39.14 5.93 -3.27
CA LYS A 288 39.69 6.97 -4.14
C LYS A 288 38.97 6.93 -5.48
N SER A 289 38.54 8.08 -5.98
CA SER A 289 37.92 8.19 -7.30
C SER A 289 38.96 8.07 -8.41
N ASP A 290 38.63 7.38 -9.51
CA ASP A 290 39.52 7.24 -10.68
C ASP A 290 39.65 8.53 -11.52
N GLY A 291 39.12 9.66 -11.06
CA GLY A 291 39.22 10.96 -11.73
C GLY A 291 38.35 11.11 -12.98
N VAL A 292 37.51 10.12 -13.29
CA VAL A 292 36.55 10.15 -14.40
C VAL A 292 35.44 11.16 -14.12
N ALA A 293 35.00 11.87 -15.17
CA ALA A 293 33.89 12.80 -15.09
C ALA A 293 32.62 12.08 -14.61
N ARG A 294 32.01 12.63 -13.57
CA ARG A 294 30.79 12.08 -12.99
C ARG A 294 29.55 12.68 -13.64
N SER A 295 28.58 11.82 -13.95
CA SER A 295 27.27 12.22 -14.46
C SER A 295 26.15 11.72 -13.54
N PRO A 296 25.35 12.63 -12.95
CA PRO A 296 24.19 12.24 -12.16
C PRO A 296 22.97 11.86 -13.03
N ALA A 297 23.02 12.10 -14.34
CA ALA A 297 21.84 12.12 -15.21
C ALA A 297 21.14 10.76 -15.28
N VAL A 298 21.90 9.67 -15.44
CA VAL A 298 21.32 8.32 -15.59
C VAL A 298 20.60 7.86 -14.32
N PHE A 299 21.19 8.10 -13.14
CA PHE A 299 20.54 7.77 -11.86
C PHE A 299 19.34 8.67 -11.57
N GLY A 300 19.38 9.94 -12.00
CA GLY A 300 18.21 10.82 -11.95
C GLY A 300 17.05 10.27 -12.79
N ALA A 301 17.33 9.80 -14.01
CA ALA A 301 16.33 9.20 -14.88
C ALA A 301 15.81 7.85 -14.36
N MET A 302 16.69 6.99 -13.84
CA MET A 302 16.29 5.71 -13.22
C MET A 302 15.39 5.93 -12.01
N THR A 303 15.81 6.77 -11.06
CA THR A 303 15.04 7.04 -9.84
C THR A 303 13.72 7.77 -10.14
N GLY A 304 13.69 8.66 -11.13
CA GLY A 304 12.46 9.28 -11.63
C GLY A 304 11.50 8.23 -12.17
N TYR A 305 11.96 7.38 -13.09
CA TYR A 305 11.11 6.35 -13.69
C TYR A 305 10.60 5.32 -12.68
N ILE A 306 11.46 4.83 -11.78
CA ILE A 306 11.06 3.86 -10.74
C ILE A 306 10.02 4.50 -9.80
N ARG A 307 10.18 5.79 -9.45
CA ARG A 307 9.19 6.51 -8.67
C ARG A 307 7.85 6.56 -9.40
N ASP A 308 7.83 6.94 -10.67
CA ASP A 308 6.59 7.04 -11.44
C ASP A 308 5.83 5.70 -11.50
N VAL A 309 6.56 4.58 -11.69
CA VAL A 309 5.98 3.23 -11.67
C VAL A 309 5.40 2.88 -10.30
N LEU A 310 6.13 3.17 -9.22
CA LEU A 310 5.66 2.86 -7.86
C LEU A 310 4.49 3.76 -7.45
N ASP A 311 4.51 5.03 -7.81
CA ASP A 311 3.42 5.98 -7.57
C ASP A 311 2.14 5.54 -8.31
N MET A 312 2.26 5.07 -9.57
CA MET A 312 1.15 4.45 -10.31
C MET A 312 0.59 3.23 -9.56
N PHE A 313 1.46 2.41 -8.96
CA PHE A 313 1.03 1.32 -8.09
C PHE A 313 0.61 1.77 -6.70
N GLY A 314 0.56 3.07 -6.40
CA GLY A 314 0.16 3.65 -5.12
C GLY A 314 1.16 3.41 -3.98
N ILE A 315 2.41 3.11 -4.29
CA ILE A 315 3.53 3.00 -3.34
C ILE A 315 4.25 4.35 -3.31
N ASP A 316 4.21 4.99 -2.15
CA ASP A 316 4.72 6.34 -1.96
C ASP A 316 6.10 6.30 -1.30
N LEU A 317 7.13 6.63 -2.06
CA LEU A 317 8.51 6.65 -1.56
C LEU A 317 8.89 7.96 -0.82
N GLN A 318 8.01 8.97 -0.79
CA GLN A 318 8.29 10.28 -0.19
C GLN A 318 7.76 10.41 1.23
N HIS A 319 6.68 9.71 1.56
CA HIS A 319 5.99 9.79 2.85
C HIS A 319 6.59 8.93 3.99
N THR A 320 7.81 8.41 3.84
CA THR A 320 8.53 7.76 4.96
C THR A 320 8.77 8.72 6.13
N LYS A 321 8.55 10.03 5.98
CA LYS A 321 8.70 11.04 7.03
C LYS A 321 7.60 11.07 8.10
N ASP A 322 6.39 10.63 7.80
CA ASP A 322 5.25 10.83 8.74
C ASP A 322 5.08 9.70 9.76
N ALA A 323 5.59 8.50 9.47
CA ALA A 323 5.73 7.44 10.48
C ALA A 323 6.92 7.69 11.43
N ASP A 324 7.71 8.72 11.15
CA ASP A 324 9.07 8.84 11.64
C ASP A 324 9.21 9.84 12.80
N VAL A 325 8.28 10.75 13.09
CA VAL A 325 8.52 11.76 14.15
C VAL A 325 8.87 11.15 15.53
N ASN A 326 8.30 9.99 15.87
CA ASN A 326 8.66 9.22 17.08
C ASN A 326 9.77 8.17 16.87
N SER A 327 10.10 7.82 15.63
CA SER A 327 11.15 6.87 15.25
C SER A 327 12.46 7.62 14.97
N SER A 328 12.45 8.71 14.21
CA SER A 328 13.52 9.69 14.02
C SER A 328 14.01 10.29 15.32
N SER A 329 13.14 10.61 16.29
CA SER A 329 13.60 11.12 17.60
C SER A 329 14.37 10.05 18.36
N ARG A 330 13.82 8.82 18.43
CA ARG A 330 14.50 7.66 19.03
C ARG A 330 15.76 7.21 18.27
N SER A 331 15.76 7.35 16.94
CA SER A 331 16.89 7.03 16.07
C SER A 331 17.99 8.08 16.19
N LEU A 332 17.64 9.37 16.26
CA LEU A 332 18.56 10.46 16.54
C LEU A 332 19.15 10.32 17.94
N GLU A 333 18.32 10.05 18.96
CA GLU A 333 18.76 9.76 20.33
C GLU A 333 19.75 8.58 20.36
N ALA A 334 19.45 7.49 19.66
CA ALA A 334 20.35 6.33 19.55
C ALA A 334 21.65 6.67 18.81
N VAL A 335 21.60 7.43 17.72
CA VAL A 335 22.80 7.88 16.98
C VAL A 335 23.66 8.80 17.83
N VAL A 336 23.05 9.76 18.53
CA VAL A 336 23.74 10.66 19.45
C VAL A 336 24.34 9.88 20.61
N GLU A 337 23.65 8.88 21.14
CA GLU A 337 24.18 7.97 22.16
C GLU A 337 25.40 7.20 21.68
N GLN A 338 25.35 6.60 20.48
CA GLN A 338 26.51 5.89 19.92
C GLN A 338 27.67 6.83 19.61
N LEU A 339 27.41 8.04 19.12
CA LEU A 339 28.44 9.07 18.91
C LEU A 339 29.07 9.54 20.23
N ALA A 340 28.26 9.72 21.27
CA ALA A 340 28.73 10.08 22.60
C ALA A 340 29.57 8.95 23.23
N ASN A 341 29.17 7.69 23.03
CA ASN A 341 29.91 6.52 23.48
C ASN A 341 31.25 6.39 22.76
N PHE A 342 31.26 6.46 21.42
CA PHE A 342 32.48 6.45 20.62
C PHE A 342 33.45 7.56 21.05
N ARG A 343 32.95 8.80 21.22
CA ARG A 343 33.76 9.91 21.71
C ARG A 343 34.33 9.64 23.11
N SER A 344 33.53 9.04 24.00
CA SER A 344 33.93 8.70 25.36
C SER A 344 35.03 7.65 25.37
N GLU A 345 34.94 6.62 24.53
CA GLU A 345 35.98 5.60 24.36
C GLU A 345 37.27 6.20 23.83
N VAL A 346 37.20 7.02 22.77
CA VAL A 346 38.37 7.71 22.21
C VAL A 346 39.01 8.65 23.24
N ARG A 347 38.20 9.39 24.01
CA ARG A 347 38.67 10.28 25.08
C ARG A 347 39.29 9.50 26.24
N ALA A 348 38.67 8.40 26.68
CA ALA A 348 39.20 7.53 27.73
C ALA A 348 40.54 6.91 27.30
N PHE A 349 40.63 6.42 26.06
CA PHE A 349 41.89 5.93 25.49
C PHE A 349 42.96 7.03 25.45
N ALA A 350 42.60 8.25 25.07
CA ALA A 350 43.54 9.37 25.04
C ALA A 350 44.04 9.79 26.43
N LEU A 351 43.24 9.57 27.48
CA LEU A 351 43.55 9.90 28.88
C LEU A 351 44.15 8.75 29.70
N ALA A 352 44.06 7.51 29.22
CA ALA A 352 44.56 6.34 29.92
C ALA A 352 46.10 6.35 30.03
N CYS A 353 46.62 6.17 31.25
CA CYS A 353 48.03 5.93 31.49
C CYS A 353 48.43 4.57 30.91
N GLN A 354 49.49 4.53 30.10
CA GLN A 354 50.25 3.30 29.91
C GLN A 354 51.34 3.24 30.97
N ASP A 355 51.29 2.20 31.80
CA ASP A 355 52.43 1.78 32.60
C ASP A 355 53.43 1.10 31.65
N ASP A 356 54.56 1.77 31.41
CA ASP A 356 55.71 1.18 30.76
C ASP A 356 56.45 0.31 31.79
N PRO A 357 56.52 -1.02 31.63
CA PRO A 357 57.19 -1.90 32.59
C PRO A 357 58.70 -1.65 32.71
N THR A 358 59.29 -0.81 31.85
CA THR A 358 60.73 -0.48 31.88
C THR A 358 61.08 0.80 32.63
N ILE A 359 60.10 1.61 33.08
CA ILE A 359 60.36 2.91 33.72
C ILE A 359 59.85 2.92 35.17
N ARG A 360 60.78 2.91 36.15
CA ARG A 360 60.51 2.87 37.61
C ARG A 360 60.02 4.20 38.23
N THR A 361 59.37 5.06 37.46
CA THR A 361 58.70 6.25 38.04
C THR A 361 57.28 6.36 37.49
N PRO A 362 56.25 6.44 38.36
CA PRO A 362 54.89 6.60 37.91
C PRO A 362 54.77 7.98 37.25
N LYS A 363 54.59 8.02 35.92
CA LYS A 363 54.16 9.26 35.25
C LYS A 363 52.76 9.59 35.77
N LYS A 364 52.58 10.81 36.28
CA LYS A 364 51.25 11.32 36.63
C LYS A 364 50.30 11.17 35.44
N PRO A 365 48.98 10.93 35.66
CA PRO A 365 47.99 11.00 34.60
C PRO A 365 48.11 12.36 33.91
N GLY A 366 48.59 12.35 32.68
CA GLY A 366 48.99 13.54 31.94
C GLY A 366 49.04 13.24 30.46
N LEU A 367 48.62 14.21 29.65
CA LEU A 367 48.45 14.09 28.21
C LEU A 367 49.71 13.55 27.54
N TYR A 368 49.61 12.37 26.92
CA TYR A 368 50.62 11.87 25.99
C TYR A 368 50.63 12.78 24.75
N PRO A 369 51.78 13.37 24.35
CA PRO A 369 51.86 14.30 23.24
C PRO A 369 51.26 13.75 21.94
N GLU A 370 51.45 12.46 21.68
CA GLU A 370 50.90 11.76 20.51
C GLU A 370 49.37 11.58 20.52
N ARG A 371 48.71 11.71 21.68
CA ARG A 371 47.25 11.55 21.83
C ARG A 371 46.50 12.88 21.93
N ILE A 372 47.21 14.00 21.97
CA ILE A 372 46.62 15.36 21.93
C ILE A 372 45.68 15.55 20.72
N PRO A 373 45.98 15.06 19.50
CA PRO A 373 45.06 15.17 18.37
C PRO A 373 43.71 14.49 18.59
N LEU A 374 43.68 13.37 19.33
CA LEU A 374 42.43 12.66 19.65
C LEU A 374 41.55 13.48 20.60
N LEU A 375 42.16 14.12 21.61
CA LEU A 375 41.43 15.03 22.50
C LEU A 375 40.86 16.23 21.76
N LYS A 376 41.65 16.82 20.83
CA LYS A 376 41.17 17.90 19.95
C LYS A 376 40.03 17.46 19.05
N ALA A 377 40.07 16.24 18.50
CA ALA A 377 38.97 15.70 17.70
C ALA A 377 37.70 15.50 18.54
N CYS A 378 37.83 14.98 19.77
CA CYS A 378 36.70 14.86 20.70
C CYS A 378 36.09 16.23 21.07
N ASP A 379 36.93 17.24 21.29
CA ASP A 379 36.47 18.60 21.57
C ASP A 379 35.83 19.26 20.34
N SER A 380 36.36 19.05 19.13
CA SER A 380 35.74 19.51 17.88
C SER A 380 34.35 18.91 17.72
N LEU A 381 34.22 17.58 17.86
CA LEU A 381 32.93 16.91 17.78
C LEU A 381 31.93 17.46 18.81
N ARG A 382 32.37 17.75 20.04
CA ARG A 382 31.51 18.42 21.05
C ARG A 382 31.00 19.76 20.55
N ASN A 383 31.90 20.58 20.03
CA ASN A 383 31.63 21.96 19.66
C ASN A 383 30.77 22.03 18.39
N ASP A 384 30.93 21.08 17.47
CA ASP A 384 30.15 21.00 16.23
C ASP A 384 28.72 20.50 16.48
N LEU A 385 28.52 19.66 17.52
CA LEU A 385 27.20 19.18 17.92
C LEU A 385 26.38 20.21 18.71
N ALA A 386 27.03 21.11 19.46
CA ALA A 386 26.37 22.15 20.25
C ALA A 386 25.42 23.08 19.43
N PRO A 387 25.81 23.65 18.28
CA PRO A 387 24.92 24.48 17.46
C PRO A 387 23.79 23.68 16.80
N LEU A 388 23.91 22.35 16.74
CA LEU A 388 22.84 21.44 16.29
C LEU A 388 21.86 21.09 17.42
N GLY A 389 22.01 21.70 18.61
CA GLY A 389 21.15 21.48 19.77
C GLY A 389 21.52 20.26 20.61
N ILE A 390 22.64 19.59 20.34
CA ILE A 390 23.11 18.41 21.08
C ILE A 390 24.25 18.83 22.02
N LEU A 391 23.98 18.79 23.32
CA LEU A 391 24.95 19.17 24.34
C LEU A 391 25.54 17.92 24.99
N ILE A 392 26.86 17.76 24.96
CA ILE A 392 27.57 16.66 25.63
C ILE A 392 28.32 17.20 26.85
N LYS A 393 27.99 16.67 28.03
CA LYS A 393 28.57 17.02 29.34
C LYS A 393 29.44 15.86 29.85
N ASP A 394 30.72 16.13 30.08
CA ASP A 394 31.67 15.16 30.64
C ASP A 394 31.60 15.19 32.18
N ARG A 395 31.50 14.01 32.82
CA ARG A 395 31.54 13.82 34.28
C ARG A 395 32.57 12.73 34.63
N GLY A 396 33.82 13.14 34.81
CA GLY A 396 34.90 12.18 35.08
C GLY A 396 35.16 11.28 33.87
N ALA A 397 34.97 9.97 34.03
CA ALA A 397 35.16 8.97 32.97
C ALA A 397 33.91 8.75 32.09
N THR A 398 32.77 9.36 32.43
CA THR A 398 31.51 9.17 31.69
C THR A 398 31.05 10.46 31.01
N SER A 399 30.40 10.34 29.86
CA SER A 399 29.76 11.46 29.17
C SER A 399 28.25 11.28 29.19
N THR A 400 27.52 12.35 29.45
CA THR A 400 26.05 12.42 29.32
C THR A 400 25.70 13.43 28.25
N TRP A 401 24.56 13.28 27.57
CA TRP A 401 24.13 14.21 26.53
C TRP A 401 22.67 14.61 26.71
N GLU A 402 22.29 15.76 26.14
CA GLU A 402 20.91 16.26 26.10
C GLU A 402 20.63 16.94 24.75
N ILE A 403 19.41 16.80 24.24
CA ILE A 403 18.94 17.50 23.03
C ILE A 403 18.07 18.68 23.47
N THR A 404 18.44 19.88 23.04
CA THR A 404 17.70 21.12 23.32
C THR A 404 16.83 21.47 22.11
N GLN A 405 15.51 21.50 22.28
CA GLN A 405 14.60 21.95 21.22
C GLN A 405 14.76 23.46 21.02
N GLY A 406 15.34 23.86 19.88
CA GLY A 406 15.49 25.28 19.53
C GLY A 406 14.13 25.97 19.35
N HIS A 407 13.86 26.99 20.16
CA HIS A 407 12.74 27.91 19.96
C HIS A 407 12.88 28.62 18.59
N ARG A 408 11.94 28.35 17.67
CA ARG A 408 11.66 29.27 16.55
C ARG A 408 10.97 30.51 17.12
N GLY A 409 11.56 31.68 16.87
CA GLY A 409 11.15 32.96 17.46
C GLY A 409 9.69 33.35 17.18
N GLN A 410 9.02 33.86 18.21
CA GLN A 410 7.79 34.63 18.08
C GLN A 410 8.13 36.12 18.02
N LYS A 411 7.62 36.77 16.97
CA LYS A 411 7.59 38.22 16.79
C LYS A 411 6.71 38.89 17.86
N VAL A 412 7.22 40.01 18.35
CA VAL A 412 6.57 41.22 18.88
C VAL A 412 5.04 41.24 18.86
N GLN A 413 4.45 41.53 20.03
CA GLN A 413 3.24 42.35 20.10
C GLN A 413 3.45 43.44 21.15
N ASP A 414 3.39 44.67 20.66
CA ASP A 414 3.43 45.91 21.42
C ASP A 414 2.41 45.92 22.57
N LYS A 415 2.86 46.38 23.73
CA LYS A 415 1.99 46.89 24.79
C LYS A 415 2.06 48.41 24.73
N ASP A 416 0.92 49.02 24.47
CA ASP A 416 0.65 50.41 24.82
C ASP A 416 -0.64 50.47 25.67
N PRO A 417 -0.86 51.57 26.43
CA PRO A 417 -1.17 51.50 27.85
C PRO A 417 -2.57 52.03 28.21
N GLU A 418 -2.81 52.16 29.52
CA GLU A 418 -4.00 52.74 30.20
C GLU A 418 -5.19 51.77 30.37
N THR A 419 -5.92 51.73 31.49
CA THR A 419 -6.24 52.75 32.50
C THR A 419 -6.44 52.11 33.88
N SER A 420 -5.94 52.77 34.93
CA SER A 420 -6.46 52.71 36.30
C SER A 420 -7.26 53.98 36.57
N SER A 421 -8.58 53.85 36.75
CA SER A 421 -9.49 54.66 37.59
C SER A 421 -10.92 54.20 37.36
#